data_AF-A0A662DHX7-F1
#
_entry.id   AF-A0A662DHX7-F1
#
_cell.length_a   1.000
_cell.length_b   1.000
_cell.length_c   1.000
_cell.angle_alpha   90.00
_cell.angle_beta   90.00
_cell.angle_gamma   90.00
#
_symmetry.space_group_name_H-M   'P 1'
#
loop_
_entity.id
_entity.type
_entity.pdbx_description
1 polymer ?
#
loop_
_entity_poly.entity_id
_entity_poly.type
_entity_poly.pdbx_seq_one_letter_code
_entity_poly.pdbx_strand_id
1 'polypeptide(L)'
;MASDGSPEFEIVEEVKADTVKITHAGAALVQANTVTVTQAGVQRIEASQVTLAHGGAAIIESETMELSHGGAGFLVADNVDVKHSGLGISFADTVHAQDSIIGVLFAGHIEGTPDIKFDARRAAAFGAGATVALFLLRRFFPRR
;
A
#
# COMPACT_ATOMS: atom_id res chain seq x y z
N MET A 1 32.67 -37.02 6.13
CA MET A 1 31.51 -36.44 5.43
C MET A 1 30.51 -36.01 6.47
N ALA A 2 30.46 -34.71 6.79
CA ALA A 2 29.43 -34.15 7.65
C ALA A 2 28.20 -33.87 6.78
N SER A 3 27.07 -34.47 7.13
CA SER A 3 25.78 -34.12 6.57
C SER A 3 25.46 -32.70 7.01
N ASP A 4 25.49 -31.76 6.08
CA ASP A 4 25.00 -30.40 6.28
C ASP A 4 23.48 -30.48 6.43
N GLY A 5 23.02 -30.64 7.67
CA GLY A 5 21.60 -30.70 8.05
C GLY A 5 20.98 -29.31 8.12
N SER A 6 21.34 -28.40 7.24
CA SER A 6 20.61 -27.14 7.11
C SER A 6 19.21 -27.45 6.57
N PRO A 7 18.14 -26.96 7.23
CA PRO A 7 16.79 -27.16 6.75
C PRO A 7 16.66 -26.57 5.35
N GLU A 8 16.32 -27.40 4.37
CA GLU A 8 15.93 -26.95 3.03
C GLU A 8 14.62 -26.20 3.17
N PHE A 9 14.68 -24.88 3.30
CA PHE A 9 13.51 -24.04 3.24
C PHE A 9 13.01 -24.03 1.79
N GLU A 10 11.93 -24.78 1.53
CA GLU A 10 11.20 -24.68 0.26
C GLU A 10 10.53 -23.30 0.20
N ILE A 11 11.17 -22.38 -0.52
CA ILE A 11 10.59 -21.07 -0.80
C ILE A 11 9.52 -21.31 -1.86
N VAL A 12 8.28 -21.42 -1.42
CA VAL A 12 7.15 -21.58 -2.34
C VAL A 12 6.96 -20.28 -3.10
N GLU A 13 7.24 -20.30 -4.40
CA GLU A 13 7.17 -19.13 -5.28
C GLU A 13 5.72 -18.68 -5.51
N GLU A 14 4.77 -19.63 -5.51
CA GLU A 14 3.33 -19.37 -5.74
C GLU A 14 2.45 -20.29 -4.88
N VAL A 15 1.53 -19.70 -4.12
CA VAL A 15 0.51 -20.44 -3.34
C VAL A 15 -0.86 -20.14 -3.92
N LYS A 16 -1.57 -21.18 -4.39
CA LYS A 16 -2.99 -21.13 -4.79
C LYS A 16 -3.84 -21.93 -3.83
N ALA A 17 -4.78 -21.26 -3.19
CA ALA A 17 -5.78 -21.88 -2.33
C ALA A 17 -7.02 -20.98 -2.26
N ASP A 18 -8.15 -21.48 -1.77
CA ASP A 18 -9.30 -20.63 -1.50
C ASP A 18 -9.00 -19.64 -0.37
N THR A 19 -8.34 -20.11 0.68
CA THR A 19 -7.96 -19.32 1.85
C THR A 19 -6.49 -19.51 2.16
N VAL A 20 -5.75 -18.42 2.28
CA VAL A 20 -4.34 -18.43 2.72
C VAL A 20 -4.21 -17.62 4.00
N LYS A 21 -3.58 -18.21 5.02
CA LYS A 21 -3.23 -17.53 6.27
C LYS A 21 -1.73 -17.54 6.47
N ILE A 22 -1.15 -16.35 6.64
CA ILE A 22 0.30 -16.16 6.83
C ILE A 22 0.52 -15.54 8.20
N THR A 23 1.40 -16.16 8.98
CA THR A 23 1.69 -15.72 10.35
C THR A 23 3.17 -15.93 10.66
N HIS A 24 3.86 -14.87 11.14
CA HIS A 24 5.31 -14.90 11.43
C HIS A 24 6.18 -15.40 10.26
N ALA A 25 5.79 -15.07 9.03
CA ALA A 25 6.43 -15.58 7.82
C ALA A 25 6.53 -14.51 6.74
N GLY A 26 7.26 -14.84 5.66
CA GLY A 26 7.35 -14.05 4.44
C GLY A 26 6.81 -14.84 3.26
N ALA A 27 6.12 -14.17 2.33
CA ALA A 27 5.73 -14.76 1.05
C ALA A 27 6.03 -13.78 -0.10
N ALA A 28 6.43 -14.32 -1.25
CA ALA A 28 6.65 -13.51 -2.44
C ALA A 28 5.30 -13.21 -3.13
N LEU A 29 4.55 -14.24 -3.51
CA LEU A 29 3.27 -14.13 -4.19
C LEU A 29 2.22 -14.99 -3.51
N VAL A 30 1.06 -14.40 -3.24
CA VAL A 30 -0.09 -15.08 -2.67
C VAL A 30 -1.31 -14.82 -3.55
N GLN A 31 -1.88 -15.89 -4.10
CA GLN A 31 -3.10 -15.85 -4.90
C GLN A 31 -4.17 -16.71 -4.22
N ALA A 32 -5.26 -16.09 -3.78
CA ALA A 32 -6.36 -16.80 -3.13
C ALA A 32 -7.68 -16.03 -3.23
N ASN A 33 -8.80 -16.63 -2.81
CA ASN A 33 -10.04 -15.85 -2.66
C ASN A 33 -9.98 -14.97 -1.39
N THR A 34 -9.44 -15.53 -0.30
CA THR A 34 -9.28 -14.84 0.99
C THR A 34 -7.84 -14.97 1.49
N VAL A 35 -7.22 -13.84 1.82
CA VAL A 35 -5.86 -13.80 2.37
C VAL A 35 -5.86 -13.09 3.71
N THR A 36 -5.34 -13.75 4.74
CA THR A 36 -5.11 -13.15 6.06
C THR A 36 -3.62 -13.15 6.37
N VAL A 37 -3.05 -11.97 6.56
CA VAL A 37 -1.64 -11.77 6.92
C VAL A 37 -1.58 -11.18 8.32
N THR A 38 -0.89 -11.86 9.23
CA THR A 38 -0.73 -11.39 10.62
C THR A 38 0.74 -11.45 11.03
N GLN A 39 1.33 -10.34 11.47
CA GLN A 39 2.75 -10.32 11.91
C GLN A 39 3.69 -10.90 10.85
N ALA A 40 3.44 -10.55 9.59
CA ALA A 40 4.07 -11.16 8.43
C ALA A 40 4.25 -10.14 7.30
N GLY A 41 5.08 -10.49 6.32
CA GLY A 41 5.37 -9.65 5.16
C GLY A 41 5.04 -10.38 3.86
N VAL A 42 4.37 -9.71 2.92
CA VAL A 42 4.09 -10.28 1.59
C VAL A 42 4.49 -9.32 0.49
N GLN A 43 5.21 -9.78 -0.53
CA GLN A 43 5.57 -8.88 -1.62
C GLN A 43 4.36 -8.55 -2.50
N ARG A 44 3.55 -9.54 -2.88
CA ARG A 44 2.35 -9.35 -3.71
C ARG A 44 1.19 -10.22 -3.24
N ILE A 45 0.02 -9.61 -3.06
CA ILE A 45 -1.24 -10.27 -2.75
C ILE A 45 -2.24 -9.99 -3.87
N GLU A 46 -2.85 -11.04 -4.40
CA GLU A 46 -3.96 -10.98 -5.35
C GLU A 46 -5.10 -11.83 -4.78
N ALA A 47 -6.17 -11.18 -4.30
CA ALA A 47 -7.30 -11.88 -3.69
C ALA A 47 -8.55 -11.02 -3.62
N SER A 48 -9.75 -11.62 -3.66
CA SER A 48 -10.99 -10.83 -3.48
C SER A 48 -11.05 -10.15 -2.11
N GLN A 49 -10.62 -10.84 -1.04
CA GLN A 49 -10.62 -10.31 0.32
C GLN A 49 -9.24 -10.41 0.96
N VAL A 50 -8.73 -9.29 1.45
CA VAL A 50 -7.43 -9.22 2.14
C VAL A 50 -7.59 -8.58 3.50
N THR A 51 -7.12 -9.28 4.54
CA THR A 51 -6.99 -8.74 5.89
C THR A 51 -5.53 -8.75 6.28
N LEU A 52 -4.98 -7.57 6.60
CA LEU A 52 -3.60 -7.41 7.03
C LEU A 52 -3.56 -6.77 8.42
N ALA A 53 -2.94 -7.48 9.37
CA ALA A 53 -2.80 -7.04 10.76
C ALA A 53 -1.34 -7.12 11.20
N HIS A 54 -0.79 -6.04 11.78
CA HIS A 54 0.57 -6.05 12.33
C HIS A 54 1.67 -6.47 11.34
N GLY A 55 1.50 -6.20 10.05
CA GLY A 55 2.42 -6.64 9.01
C GLY A 55 2.54 -5.62 7.89
N GLY A 56 3.00 -6.09 6.72
CA GLY A 56 2.91 -5.25 5.54
C GLY A 56 2.97 -6.01 4.23
N ALA A 57 2.49 -5.35 3.18
CA ALA A 57 2.63 -5.85 1.83
C ALA A 57 3.15 -4.78 0.87
N ALA A 58 3.94 -5.17 -0.12
CA ALA A 58 4.42 -4.20 -1.10
C ALA A 58 3.32 -3.85 -2.12
N ILE A 59 2.62 -4.86 -2.64
CA ILE A 59 1.55 -4.71 -3.63
C ILE A 59 0.33 -5.53 -3.20
N ILE A 60 -0.84 -4.91 -3.20
CA ILE A 60 -2.13 -5.57 -2.92
C ILE A 60 -3.11 -5.20 -4.04
N GLU A 61 -3.73 -6.22 -4.62
CA GLU A 61 -4.88 -6.10 -5.50
C GLU A 61 -6.03 -6.92 -4.91
N SER A 62 -7.12 -6.26 -4.56
CA SER A 62 -8.29 -6.92 -3.99
C SER A 62 -9.60 -6.22 -4.29
N GLU A 63 -10.73 -6.85 -3.98
CA GLU A 63 -12.05 -6.15 -4.00
C GLU A 63 -12.26 -5.43 -2.66
N THR A 64 -11.92 -6.11 -1.56
CA THR A 64 -12.01 -5.58 -0.20
C THR A 64 -10.66 -5.72 0.51
N MET A 65 -10.24 -4.65 1.18
CA MET A 65 -9.01 -4.60 1.96
C MET A 65 -9.29 -4.07 3.36
N GLU A 66 -8.87 -4.84 4.37
CA GLU A 66 -8.83 -4.41 5.77
C GLU A 66 -7.37 -4.34 6.23
N LEU A 67 -6.91 -3.15 6.64
CA LEU A 67 -5.56 -2.92 7.10
C LEU A 67 -5.56 -2.36 8.53
N SER A 68 -4.92 -3.06 9.45
CA SER A 68 -4.77 -2.61 10.85
C SER A 68 -3.33 -2.74 11.36
N HIS A 69 -2.83 -1.70 12.01
CA HIS A 69 -1.47 -1.66 12.58
C HIS A 69 -0.37 -2.13 11.61
N GLY A 70 -0.45 -1.75 10.33
CA GLY A 70 0.46 -2.27 9.30
C GLY A 70 0.72 -1.27 8.19
N GLY A 71 1.21 -1.77 7.06
CA GLY A 71 1.37 -0.93 5.88
C GLY A 71 1.27 -1.62 4.54
N ALA A 72 0.80 -0.89 3.53
CA ALA A 72 0.84 -1.33 2.13
C ALA A 72 1.55 -0.30 1.25
N GLY A 73 2.44 -0.74 0.36
CA GLY A 73 3.16 0.14 -0.55
C GLY A 73 2.28 0.65 -1.68
N PHE A 74 1.68 -0.27 -2.43
CA PHE A 74 0.77 -0.01 -3.54
C PHE A 74 -0.50 -0.84 -3.33
N LEU A 75 -1.65 -0.17 -3.34
CA LEU A 75 -2.95 -0.78 -3.09
C LEU A 75 -3.94 -0.41 -4.19
N VAL A 76 -4.61 -1.42 -4.74
CA VAL A 76 -5.79 -1.26 -5.58
C VAL A 76 -6.90 -2.10 -4.97
N ALA A 77 -7.98 -1.46 -4.53
CA ALA A 77 -9.17 -2.18 -4.10
C ALA A 77 -10.44 -1.35 -4.13
N ASP A 78 -11.59 -1.96 -4.37
CA ASP A 78 -12.86 -1.21 -4.42
C ASP A 78 -13.20 -0.61 -3.06
N ASN A 79 -13.06 -1.40 -1.99
CA ASN A 79 -13.37 -0.98 -0.62
C ASN A 79 -12.16 -1.16 0.29
N VAL A 80 -11.74 -0.09 0.95
CA VAL A 80 -10.59 -0.09 1.85
C VAL A 80 -10.99 0.42 3.22
N ASP A 81 -10.84 -0.42 4.26
CA ASP A 81 -10.88 -0.02 5.66
C ASP A 81 -9.46 -0.02 6.23
N VAL A 82 -8.98 1.14 6.67
CA VAL A 82 -7.62 1.32 7.18
C VAL A 82 -7.63 1.99 8.55
N LYS A 83 -7.04 1.31 9.54
CA LYS A 83 -6.99 1.76 10.94
C LYS A 83 -5.56 1.74 11.45
N HIS A 84 -5.09 2.83 12.04
CA HIS A 84 -3.76 2.92 12.67
C HIS A 84 -2.62 2.44 11.76
N SER A 85 -2.67 2.77 10.46
CA SER A 85 -1.82 2.15 9.45
C SER A 85 -1.29 3.13 8.41
N GLY A 86 -0.35 2.66 7.59
CA GLY A 86 0.29 3.43 6.52
C GLY A 86 -0.02 2.89 5.13
N LEU A 87 -0.42 3.75 4.20
CA LEU A 87 -0.54 3.41 2.78
C LEU A 87 0.40 4.29 1.96
N GLY A 88 1.10 3.71 0.98
CA GLY A 88 1.97 4.46 0.08
C GLY A 88 1.17 5.15 -1.03
N ILE A 89 0.80 4.39 -2.06
CA ILE A 89 -0.06 4.82 -3.17
C ILE A 89 -1.29 3.92 -3.16
N SER A 90 -2.47 4.51 -3.21
CA SER A 90 -3.72 3.76 -3.15
C SER A 90 -4.76 4.24 -4.15
N PHE A 91 -5.43 3.29 -4.78
CA PHE A 91 -6.58 3.47 -5.67
C PHE A 91 -7.76 2.70 -5.08
N ALA A 92 -8.87 3.39 -4.85
CA ALA A 92 -10.07 2.76 -4.35
C ALA A 92 -11.35 3.49 -4.75
N ASP A 93 -12.49 2.81 -4.70
CA ASP A 93 -13.78 3.48 -4.85
C ASP A 93 -14.20 4.12 -3.53
N THR A 94 -14.11 3.36 -2.44
CA THR A 94 -14.46 3.82 -1.09
C THR A 94 -13.32 3.55 -0.11
N VAL A 95 -12.97 4.56 0.68
CA VAL A 95 -11.96 4.45 1.73
C VAL A 95 -12.52 4.93 3.06
N HIS A 96 -12.51 4.05 4.06
CA HIS A 96 -12.70 4.40 5.46
C HIS A 96 -11.34 4.43 6.14
N ALA A 97 -10.90 5.61 6.58
CA ALA A 97 -9.60 5.75 7.25
C ALA A 97 -9.71 6.39 8.64
N GLN A 98 -9.10 5.72 9.63
CA GLN A 98 -8.99 6.20 11.01
C GLN A 98 -7.53 6.17 11.47
N ASP A 99 -7.03 7.31 11.96
CA ASP A 99 -5.67 7.46 12.50
C ASP A 99 -4.58 6.88 11.59
N SER A 100 -4.73 7.09 10.28
CA SER A 100 -3.91 6.47 9.25
C SER A 100 -3.26 7.50 8.35
N ILE A 101 -2.04 7.18 7.91
CA ILE A 101 -1.24 8.03 7.03
C ILE A 101 -1.27 7.45 5.62
N ILE A 102 -1.64 8.24 4.64
CA ILE A 102 -1.69 7.80 3.24
C ILE A 102 -0.80 8.72 2.42
N GLY A 103 0.13 8.18 1.64
CA GLY A 103 1.06 8.95 0.83
C GLY A 103 0.32 9.71 -0.28
N VAL A 104 -0.25 8.95 -1.21
CA VAL A 104 -1.08 9.42 -2.32
C VAL A 104 -2.35 8.60 -2.35
N LEU A 105 -3.51 9.25 -2.40
CA LEU A 105 -4.80 8.58 -2.46
C LEU A 105 -5.61 9.03 -3.66
N PHE A 106 -6.09 8.07 -4.44
CA PHE A 106 -7.12 8.25 -5.45
C PHE A 106 -8.36 7.48 -4.99
N ALA A 107 -9.36 8.20 -4.48
CA ALA A 107 -10.59 7.60 -3.98
C ALA A 107 -11.83 8.34 -4.48
N GLY A 108 -12.89 7.60 -4.83
CA GLY A 108 -14.19 8.18 -5.18
C GLY A 108 -14.93 8.74 -3.97
N HIS A 109 -14.88 8.02 -2.85
CA HIS A 109 -15.46 8.42 -1.58
C HIS A 109 -14.47 8.17 -0.43
N ILE A 110 -14.37 9.13 0.49
CA ILE A 110 -13.48 9.06 1.65
C ILE A 110 -14.29 9.36 2.90
N GLU A 111 -14.32 8.40 3.81
CA GLU A 111 -14.89 8.51 5.15
C GLU A 111 -13.80 8.56 6.22
N GLY A 112 -14.05 9.32 7.27
CA GLY A 112 -13.09 9.54 8.35
C GLY A 112 -12.11 10.68 8.06
N THR A 113 -10.94 10.62 8.69
CA THR A 113 -9.93 11.69 8.65
C THR A 113 -8.53 11.14 8.40
N PRO A 114 -8.23 10.63 7.19
CA PRO A 114 -6.87 10.23 6.85
C PRO A 114 -5.92 11.43 6.79
N ASP A 115 -4.67 11.24 7.21
CA ASP A 115 -3.59 12.18 6.96
C ASP A 115 -2.95 11.86 5.60
N ILE A 116 -3.52 12.46 4.54
CA ILE A 116 -3.03 12.30 3.17
C ILE A 116 -1.81 13.22 2.97
N LYS A 117 -0.65 12.68 2.59
CA LYS A 117 0.60 13.43 2.43
C LYS A 117 0.62 14.28 1.16
N PHE A 118 0.06 13.77 0.07
CA PHE A 118 -0.11 14.49 -1.18
C PHE A 118 -1.58 14.56 -1.58
N ASP A 119 -2.18 15.72 -1.34
CA ASP A 119 -3.57 16.04 -1.71
C ASP A 119 -3.59 17.16 -2.76
N ALA A 120 -4.72 17.32 -3.46
CA ALA A 120 -4.95 18.34 -4.50
C ALA A 120 -4.59 19.75 -4.03
N ARG A 121 -4.89 20.09 -2.77
CA ARG A 121 -4.54 21.39 -2.18
C ARG A 121 -3.02 21.59 -2.10
N ARG A 122 -2.27 20.57 -1.65
CA ARG A 122 -0.81 20.63 -1.54
C ARG A 122 -0.17 20.64 -2.93
N ALA A 123 -0.72 19.87 -3.87
CA ALA A 123 -0.30 19.88 -5.27
C ALA A 123 -0.51 21.25 -5.93
N ALA A 124 -1.67 21.88 -5.71
CA ALA A 124 -1.96 23.22 -6.23
C ALA A 124 -1.00 24.29 -5.67
N ALA A 125 -0.72 24.25 -4.37
CA ALA A 125 0.24 25.17 -3.75
C ALA A 125 1.66 24.98 -4.30
N PHE A 126 2.09 23.74 -4.51
CA PHE A 126 3.37 23.43 -5.14
C PHE A 126 3.45 23.96 -6.58
N GLY A 127 2.41 23.73 -7.39
CA GLY A 127 2.31 24.24 -8.77
C GLY A 127 2.34 25.77 -8.84
N ALA A 128 1.62 26.44 -7.95
CA ALA A 128 1.65 27.90 -7.84
C ALA A 128 3.06 28.40 -7.46
N GLY A 129 3.73 27.76 -6.50
CA GLY A 129 5.09 28.10 -6.12
C GLY A 129 6.10 27.93 -7.26
N ALA A 130 6.03 26.79 -7.96
CA ALA A 130 6.91 26.48 -9.09
C ALA A 130 6.74 27.48 -10.25
N THR A 131 5.49 27.84 -10.58
CA THR A 131 5.21 28.82 -11.64
C THR A 131 5.71 30.21 -11.29
N VAL A 132 5.54 30.67 -10.05
CA VAL A 132 6.12 31.94 -9.57
C VAL A 132 7.65 31.89 -9.65
N ALA A 133 8.28 30.81 -9.18
CA ALA A 133 9.72 30.65 -9.22
C ALA A 133 10.27 30.67 -10.66
N LEU A 134 9.63 29.95 -11.58
CA LEU A 134 9.99 29.93 -13.00
C LEU A 134 9.76 31.28 -13.68
N PHE A 135 8.66 31.97 -13.35
CA PHE A 135 8.39 33.32 -13.86
C PHE A 135 9.50 34.29 -13.47
N LEU A 136 9.91 34.27 -12.19
CA LEU A 136 11.02 35.09 -11.70
C LEU A 136 12.35 34.71 -12.36
N LEU A 137 12.66 33.42 -12.44
CA LEU A 137 13.89 32.95 -13.08
C LEU A 137 13.96 33.37 -14.56
N ARG A 138 12.85 33.22 -15.29
CA ARG A 138 12.74 33.67 -16.69
C ARG A 138 12.83 35.20 -16.81
N ARG A 139 12.33 35.94 -15.82
CA ARG A 139 12.36 37.40 -15.78
C ARG A 139 13.77 37.95 -15.55
N PHE A 140 14.62 37.24 -14.80
CA PHE A 140 15.97 37.67 -14.44
C PHE A 140 17.08 37.04 -15.31
N PHE A 141 16.83 35.90 -15.95
CA PHE A 141 17.77 35.24 -16.87
C PHE A 141 17.17 35.08 -18.29
N PRO A 142 16.88 36.18 -19.02
CA PRO A 142 16.52 36.07 -20.43
C PRO A 142 17.70 35.48 -21.21
N ARG A 143 17.46 34.38 -21.93
CA ARG A 143 18.45 33.73 -22.80
C ARG A 143 18.99 34.77 -23.79
N ARG A 144 20.28 35.11 -23.67
CA ARG A 144 21.04 35.86 -24.68
C ARG A 144 21.26 35.02 -25.92
#